data_AF-F9WHH5-F1
#
_entry.id   AF-F9WHH5-F1
#
_cell.length_a   1.000
_cell.length_b   1.000
_cell.length_c   1.000
_cell.angle_alpha   90.00
_cell.angle_beta   90.00
_cell.angle_gamma   90.00
#
_symmetry.space_group_name_H-M   'P 1'
#
loop_
_entity.id
_entity.type
_entity.pdbx_description
1 polymer ?
#
loop_
_entity_poly.entity_id
_entity_poly.type
_entity_poly.pdbx_seq_one_letter_code
_entity_poly.pdbx_strand_id
1 'polypeptide(L)'
;MFPHASLGGASMRTGPPDDLPDTAETVQISSLALLKMLLHGRAGVPLEVMGLMIGELIDDYTIRVSDVFSMPQTATGQSVEAVDPEYQVHMLDKLSVVGRSEKVVGWYHSHPGFGCWLSGEDVMTARSYEQLTPRSVSVVIDPIQSVRGKVV
;
A
#
# COMPACT_ATOMS: atom_id res chain seq x y z
N MET A 1 -40.24 -32.81 47.56
CA MET A 1 -40.71 -33.16 46.20
C MET A 1 -40.71 -31.88 45.39
N PHE A 2 -39.69 -31.64 44.58
CA PHE A 2 -39.55 -30.42 43.76
C PHE A 2 -40.40 -30.54 42.49
N PRO A 3 -40.99 -29.45 41.97
CA PRO A 3 -41.34 -29.37 40.56
C PRO A 3 -40.34 -28.51 39.78
N HIS A 4 -40.04 -29.02 38.59
CA HIS A 4 -39.07 -28.59 37.60
C HIS A 4 -39.43 -27.26 36.95
N ALA A 5 -38.40 -26.45 36.67
CA ALA A 5 -38.44 -25.31 35.76
C ALA A 5 -38.72 -25.74 34.30
N SER A 6 -39.46 -24.91 33.57
CA SER A 6 -39.43 -24.86 32.10
C SER A 6 -39.14 -23.42 31.68
N LEU A 7 -37.86 -23.13 31.45
CA LEU A 7 -37.42 -21.91 30.79
C LEU A 7 -37.15 -22.28 29.34
N GLY A 8 -37.97 -21.74 28.43
CA GLY A 8 -37.83 -21.90 26.99
C GLY A 8 -36.48 -21.37 26.53
N GLY A 9 -35.68 -22.26 25.93
CA GLY A 9 -34.47 -21.89 25.23
C GLY A 9 -34.80 -21.15 23.94
N ALA A 10 -34.60 -19.84 23.94
CA ALA A 10 -34.43 -19.09 22.70
C ALA A 10 -33.13 -19.58 22.05
N SER A 11 -33.27 -20.30 20.93
CA SER A 11 -32.15 -20.64 20.06
C SER A 11 -31.61 -19.33 19.46
N MET A 12 -30.51 -18.83 20.03
CA MET A 12 -29.65 -17.87 19.34
C MET A 12 -29.13 -18.57 18.09
N ARG A 13 -29.65 -18.17 16.93
CA ARG A 13 -29.00 -18.42 15.65
C ARG A 13 -27.66 -17.69 15.68
N THR A 14 -26.60 -18.41 15.98
CA THR A 14 -25.23 -18.01 15.65
C THR A 14 -25.13 -18.01 14.13
N GLY A 15 -25.24 -16.83 13.50
CA GLY A 15 -24.76 -16.65 12.14
C GLY A 15 -23.27 -17.03 12.07
N PRO A 16 -22.74 -17.35 10.88
CA PRO A 16 -21.30 -17.55 10.72
C PRO A 16 -20.55 -16.29 11.19
N PRO A 17 -19.32 -16.41 11.71
CA PRO A 17 -18.54 -15.25 12.14
C PRO A 17 -18.32 -14.31 10.95
N ASP A 18 -18.82 -13.09 11.05
CA ASP A 18 -18.78 -12.04 10.01
C ASP A 18 -17.37 -11.46 9.75
N ASP A 19 -16.28 -12.12 10.13
CA ASP A 19 -14.94 -11.51 10.07
C ASP A 19 -13.83 -12.53 9.84
N LEU A 20 -13.95 -13.33 8.78
CA LEU A 20 -12.76 -13.98 8.23
C LEU A 20 -11.99 -12.91 7.43
N PRO A 21 -10.70 -12.66 7.74
CA PRO A 21 -9.92 -11.73 6.95
C PRO A 21 -9.89 -12.22 5.51
N ASP A 22 -10.39 -11.38 4.61
CA ASP A 22 -10.35 -11.63 3.19
C ASP A 22 -8.89 -11.65 2.72
N THR A 23 -8.54 -12.65 1.93
CA THR A 23 -7.20 -12.85 1.36
C THR A 23 -7.25 -12.92 -0.16
N ALA A 24 -8.40 -12.61 -0.77
CA ALA A 24 -8.59 -12.60 -2.20
C ALA A 24 -8.12 -11.30 -2.87
N GLU A 25 -7.63 -10.32 -2.09
CA GLU A 25 -7.19 -9.03 -2.61
C GLU A 25 -5.99 -9.18 -3.55
N THR A 26 -6.08 -8.56 -4.73
CA THR A 26 -5.08 -8.56 -5.78
C THR A 26 -4.66 -7.14 -6.13
N VAL A 27 -3.36 -6.94 -6.32
CA VAL A 27 -2.78 -5.68 -6.76
C VAL A 27 -2.15 -5.86 -8.14
N GLN A 28 -2.73 -5.19 -9.14
CA GLN A 28 -2.27 -5.21 -10.52
C GLN A 28 -1.34 -4.02 -10.77
N ILE A 29 -0.03 -4.26 -10.80
CA ILE A 29 0.96 -3.21 -11.05
C ILE A 29 1.31 -3.17 -12.54
N SER A 30 1.12 -2.00 -13.18
CA SER A 30 1.50 -1.82 -14.58
C SER A 30 3.01 -1.96 -14.77
N SER A 31 3.44 -2.40 -15.95
CA SER A 31 4.87 -2.50 -16.26
C SER A 31 5.58 -1.15 -16.18
N LEU A 32 4.88 -0.05 -16.51
CA LEU A 32 5.42 1.30 -16.40
C LEU A 32 5.68 1.67 -14.94
N ALA A 33 4.70 1.43 -14.06
CA ALA A 33 4.82 1.67 -12.62
C ALA A 33 6.00 0.89 -12.05
N LEU A 34 6.07 -0.42 -12.34
CA LEU A 34 7.13 -1.29 -11.87
C LEU A 34 8.53 -0.82 -12.31
N LEU A 35 8.69 -0.46 -13.59
CA LEU A 35 9.96 0.03 -14.12
C LEU A 35 10.38 1.34 -13.45
N LYS A 36 9.46 2.28 -13.25
CA LYS A 36 9.75 3.53 -12.55
C LYS A 36 10.17 3.30 -11.10
N MET A 37 9.47 2.43 -10.38
CA MET A 37 9.83 2.09 -9.00
C MET A 37 11.24 1.47 -8.92
N LEU A 38 11.56 0.52 -9.81
CA LEU A 38 12.88 -0.12 -9.86
C LEU A 38 14.00 0.87 -10.22
N LEU A 39 13.77 1.74 -11.21
CA LEU A 39 14.74 2.77 -11.59
C LEU A 39 14.97 3.75 -10.45
N HIS A 40 13.90 4.17 -9.76
CA HIS A 40 13.98 5.06 -8.62
C HIS A 40 14.71 4.42 -7.44
N GLY A 41 14.31 3.21 -7.04
CA GLY A 41 14.98 2.45 -5.98
C GLY A 41 16.46 2.22 -6.26
N ARG A 42 16.82 1.91 -7.51
CA ARG A 42 18.21 1.74 -7.93
C ARG A 42 19.02 3.03 -7.85
N ALA A 43 18.42 4.17 -8.20
CA ALA A 43 19.07 5.48 -8.12
C ALA A 43 19.27 5.96 -6.66
N GLY A 44 18.41 5.50 -5.74
CA GLY A 44 18.48 5.83 -4.31
C GLY A 44 19.58 5.10 -3.54
N VAL A 45 20.03 3.93 -4.01
CA VAL A 45 21.04 3.10 -3.31
C VAL A 45 22.28 3.94 -2.91
N PRO A 46 22.71 3.90 -1.64
CA PRO A 46 22.32 2.95 -0.59
C PRO A 46 21.14 3.39 0.30
N LEU A 47 20.53 4.53 0.02
CA LEU A 47 19.42 5.07 0.81
C LEU A 47 18.09 4.46 0.35
N GLU A 48 17.14 4.39 1.28
CA GLU A 48 15.76 4.10 0.97
C GLU A 48 15.13 5.28 0.23
N VAL A 49 14.20 4.99 -0.67
CA VAL A 49 13.40 5.99 -1.36
C VAL A 49 11.94 5.61 -1.28
N MET A 50 11.06 6.60 -1.46
CA MET A 50 9.62 6.35 -1.53
C MET A 50 8.94 7.07 -2.69
N GLY A 51 7.72 6.64 -3.00
CA GLY A 51 6.83 7.39 -3.88
C GLY A 51 5.38 6.98 -3.72
N LEU A 52 4.52 7.65 -4.49
CA LEU A 52 3.08 7.41 -4.49
C LEU A 52 2.66 6.63 -5.73
N MET A 53 1.69 5.75 -5.53
CA MET A 53 1.07 4.94 -6.57
C MET A 53 -0.28 5.56 -6.96
N ILE A 54 -0.48 5.77 -8.26
CA ILE A 54 -1.75 6.28 -8.79
C ILE A 54 -2.46 5.21 -9.63
N GLY A 55 -3.78 5.17 -9.50
CA GLY A 55 -4.60 4.20 -10.18
C GLY A 55 -6.05 4.23 -9.75
N GLU A 56 -6.66 3.05 -9.72
CA GLU A 56 -8.10 2.87 -9.48
C GLU A 56 -8.38 1.59 -8.69
N LEU A 57 -9.46 1.61 -7.91
CA LEU A 57 -10.07 0.40 -7.33
C LEU A 57 -11.05 -0.13 -8.38
N ILE A 58 -10.78 -1.31 -8.93
CA ILE A 58 -11.59 -1.92 -9.98
C ILE A 58 -12.87 -2.51 -9.39
N ASP A 59 -12.72 -3.19 -8.26
CA ASP A 59 -13.77 -3.82 -7.47
C ASP A 59 -13.30 -3.97 -6.01
N ASP A 60 -14.07 -4.70 -5.20
CA ASP A 60 -13.79 -4.91 -3.78
C ASP A 60 -12.52 -5.73 -3.52
N TYR A 61 -11.97 -6.41 -4.54
CA TYR A 61 -10.84 -7.33 -4.41
C TYR A 61 -9.64 -6.94 -5.28
N THR A 62 -9.75 -5.89 -6.12
CA THR A 62 -8.74 -5.58 -7.12
C THR A 62 -8.36 -4.11 -7.12
N ILE A 63 -7.08 -3.84 -6.88
CA ILE A 63 -6.48 -2.51 -6.98
C ILE A 63 -5.57 -2.50 -8.20
N ARG A 64 -5.76 -1.55 -9.11
CA ARG A 64 -4.90 -1.36 -10.27
C ARG A 64 -4.01 -0.16 -10.07
N VAL A 65 -2.70 -0.37 -10.15
CA VAL A 65 -1.68 0.68 -10.13
C VAL A 65 -1.27 0.98 -11.57
N SER A 66 -1.75 2.11 -12.09
CA SER A 66 -1.50 2.54 -13.47
C SER A 66 -0.12 3.17 -13.62
N ASP A 67 0.31 3.98 -12.65
CA ASP A 67 1.59 4.68 -12.67
C ASP A 67 2.10 5.02 -11.26
N VAL A 68 3.33 5.51 -11.18
CA VAL A 68 3.91 6.06 -9.95
C VAL A 68 4.65 7.37 -10.20
N PHE A 69 4.86 8.12 -9.13
CA PHE A 69 5.84 9.20 -9.07
C PHE A 69 6.65 9.14 -7.77
N SER A 70 7.91 9.55 -7.87
CA SER A 70 8.85 9.64 -6.74
C SER A 70 8.54 10.86 -5.88
N MET A 71 8.57 10.69 -4.56
CA MET A 71 8.53 11.82 -3.63
C MET A 71 9.96 12.33 -3.39
N PRO A 72 10.18 13.65 -3.35
CA PRO A 72 11.47 14.21 -2.96
C PRO A 72 11.87 13.71 -1.58
N GLN A 73 13.11 13.24 -1.45
CA GLN A 73 13.64 12.82 -0.16
C GLN A 73 14.07 14.06 0.63
N THR A 74 13.50 14.27 1.81
CA THR A 74 14.09 15.19 2.80
C THR A 74 15.19 14.41 3.51
N ALA A 75 16.45 14.75 3.26
CA ALA A 75 17.59 13.98 3.71
C ALA A 75 17.79 14.05 5.23
N THR A 76 17.14 13.15 5.98
CA THR A 76 17.25 13.01 7.45
C THR A 76 17.41 11.55 7.86
N GLY A 77 18.41 10.84 7.33
CA GLY A 77 18.80 9.50 7.83
C GLY A 77 18.29 8.31 7.00
N GLN A 78 18.38 7.10 7.59
CA GLN A 78 18.04 5.81 6.95
C GLN A 78 16.53 5.59 6.77
N SER A 79 15.68 6.49 7.27
CA SER A 79 14.23 6.39 7.20
C SER A 79 13.64 7.50 6.34
N VAL A 80 12.60 7.17 5.59
CA VAL A 80 11.84 8.12 4.77
C VAL A 80 10.94 8.98 5.66
N GLU A 81 11.21 10.28 5.78
CA GLU A 81 10.32 11.20 6.49
C GLU A 81 9.26 11.83 5.55
N ALA A 82 8.06 11.98 6.13
CA ALA A 82 6.83 12.63 5.66
C ALA A 82 6.77 13.10 4.19
N VAL A 83 5.80 12.52 3.47
CA VAL A 83 5.30 13.07 2.20
C VAL A 83 4.88 14.51 2.38
N ASP A 84 5.57 15.41 1.67
CA ASP A 84 5.17 16.80 1.54
C ASP A 84 3.79 16.88 0.84
N PRO A 85 2.72 17.27 1.56
CA PRO A 85 1.39 17.32 0.99
C PRO A 85 1.30 18.33 -0.16
N GLU A 86 2.08 19.41 -0.13
CA GLU A 86 2.10 20.41 -1.21
C GLU A 86 2.68 19.80 -2.49
N TYR A 87 3.76 19.03 -2.37
CA TYR A 87 4.33 18.31 -3.51
C TYR A 87 3.33 17.30 -4.08
N GLN A 88 2.65 16.53 -3.22
CA GLN A 88 1.64 15.58 -3.67
C GLN A 88 0.52 16.25 -4.46
N VAL A 89 -0.09 17.32 -3.92
CA VAL A 89 -1.17 18.05 -4.59
C VAL A 89 -0.69 18.62 -5.92
N HIS A 90 0.45 19.30 -5.92
CA HIS A 90 1.02 19.90 -7.13
C HIS A 90 1.34 18.86 -8.22
N MET A 91 1.83 17.68 -7.83
CA MET A 91 2.14 16.63 -8.78
C MET A 91 0.88 16.01 -9.37
N LEU A 92 -0.17 15.79 -8.56
CA LEU A 92 -1.46 15.32 -9.03
C LEU A 92 -2.12 16.32 -9.99
N ASP A 93 -2.02 17.62 -9.70
CA ASP A 93 -2.53 18.67 -10.59
C ASP A 93 -1.81 18.64 -11.95
N LYS A 94 -0.49 18.50 -11.95
CA LYS A 94 0.31 18.37 -13.19
C LYS A 94 -0.05 17.13 -13.98
N LEU A 95 -0.28 16.00 -13.31
CA LEU A 95 -0.70 14.76 -13.95
C LEU A 95 -2.09 14.90 -14.58
N SER A 96 -3.01 15.57 -13.89
CA SER A 96 -4.34 15.87 -14.40
C SER A 96 -4.29 16.67 -15.72
N VAL A 97 -3.41 17.67 -15.82
CA VAL A 97 -3.24 18.48 -17.04
C VAL A 97 -2.77 17.65 -18.25
N VAL A 98 -2.03 16.57 -18.04
CA VAL A 98 -1.59 15.65 -19.11
C VAL A 98 -2.53 14.47 -19.32
N GLY A 99 -3.75 14.54 -18.76
CA GLY A 99 -4.78 13.51 -18.92
C GLY A 99 -4.61 12.29 -18.01
N ARG A 100 -3.84 12.41 -16.92
CA ARG A 100 -3.69 11.38 -15.88
C ARG A 100 -4.36 11.83 -14.60
N SER A 101 -5.67 11.63 -14.51
CA SER A 101 -6.50 12.05 -13.37
C SER A 101 -6.74 10.93 -12.35
N GLU A 102 -5.91 9.89 -12.36
CA GLU A 102 -5.99 8.79 -11.39
C GLU A 102 -5.70 9.26 -9.96
N LYS A 103 -6.29 8.58 -8.98
CA LYS A 103 -6.14 8.91 -7.56
C LYS A 103 -4.98 8.13 -6.96
N VAL A 104 -4.48 8.60 -5.82
CA VAL A 104 -3.54 7.83 -5.01
C VAL A 104 -4.23 6.58 -4.47
N VAL A 105 -3.64 5.41 -4.69
CA VAL A 105 -4.14 4.10 -4.23
C VAL A 105 -3.18 3.43 -3.25
N GLY A 106 -2.04 4.04 -3.00
CA GLY A 106 -1.04 3.54 -2.07
C GLY A 106 0.31 4.21 -2.26
N TRP A 107 1.31 3.60 -1.64
CA TRP A 107 2.68 4.08 -1.64
C TRP A 107 3.65 2.93 -1.82
N TYR A 108 4.85 3.23 -2.30
CA TYR A 108 5.95 2.28 -2.37
C TYR A 108 7.19 2.86 -1.70
N HIS A 109 8.02 1.99 -1.16
CA HIS A 109 9.38 2.32 -0.73
C HIS A 109 10.36 1.20 -1.07
N SER A 110 11.65 1.48 -0.92
CA SER A 110 12.71 0.51 -1.21
C SER A 110 13.45 0.08 0.05
N HIS A 111 13.78 -1.21 0.14
CA HIS A 111 14.71 -1.78 1.13
C HIS A 111 15.94 -2.37 0.43
N PRO A 112 17.00 -1.58 0.16
CA PRO A 112 18.14 -2.04 -0.63
C PRO A 112 18.94 -3.14 0.08
N GLY A 113 18.79 -4.40 -0.35
CA GLY A 113 19.53 -5.54 0.16
C GLY A 113 18.97 -6.20 1.42
N PHE A 114 17.85 -5.71 1.96
CA PHE A 114 17.22 -6.25 3.19
C PHE A 114 16.01 -7.16 2.91
N GLY A 115 15.59 -7.29 1.65
CA GLY A 115 14.35 -7.98 1.28
C GLY A 115 13.09 -7.16 1.60
N CYS A 116 11.93 -7.76 1.40
CA CYS A 116 10.64 -7.05 1.38
C CYS A 116 9.80 -7.39 2.61
N TRP A 117 9.75 -6.44 3.55
CA TRP A 117 9.03 -6.51 4.82
C TRP A 117 8.72 -5.08 5.27
N LEU A 118 7.77 -4.91 6.20
CA LEU A 118 7.46 -3.60 6.78
C LEU A 118 8.15 -3.46 8.15
N SER A 119 8.95 -2.41 8.31
CA SER A 119 9.48 -1.97 9.59
C SER A 119 8.39 -1.40 10.51
N GLY A 120 8.75 -1.09 11.76
CA GLY A 120 7.82 -0.45 12.69
C GLY A 120 7.36 0.91 12.16
N GLU A 121 8.30 1.66 11.59
CA GLU A 121 8.08 2.94 10.92
C GLU A 121 7.18 2.78 9.68
N ASP A 122 7.39 1.74 8.87
CA ASP A 122 6.54 1.47 7.70
C ASP A 122 5.11 1.13 8.09
N VAL A 123 4.92 0.34 9.15
CA VAL A 123 3.58 0.01 9.66
C VAL A 123 2.85 1.26 10.14
N MET A 124 3.56 2.18 10.81
CA MET A 124 2.97 3.44 11.24
C MET A 124 2.59 4.32 10.05
N THR A 125 3.45 4.41 9.03
CA THR A 125 3.17 5.13 7.78
C THR A 125 2.00 4.53 7.03
N ALA A 126 1.96 3.20 6.89
CA ALA A 126 0.85 2.47 6.26
C ALA A 126 -0.48 2.80 6.95
N ARG A 127 -0.51 2.77 8.29
CA ARG A 127 -1.69 3.12 9.07
C ARG A 127 -2.15 4.56 8.85
N SER A 128 -1.23 5.51 8.71
CA SER A 128 -1.58 6.89 8.36
C SER A 128 -2.21 7.00 6.97
N TYR A 129 -1.69 6.26 5.99
CA TYR A 129 -2.29 6.22 4.65
C TYR A 129 -3.66 5.55 4.63
N GLU A 130 -3.87 4.46 5.37
CA GLU A 130 -5.17 3.77 5.46
C GLU A 130 -6.26 4.67 6.08
N GLN A 131 -5.91 5.60 6.97
CA GLN A 131 -6.85 6.59 7.51
C GLN A 131 -7.32 7.61 6.45
N LEU A 132 -6.46 7.92 5.48
CA LEU A 132 -6.76 8.90 4.42
C LEU A 132 -7.39 8.26 3.20
N THR A 133 -6.88 7.09 2.81
CA THR A 133 -7.29 6.33 1.63
C THR A 133 -7.62 4.90 2.09
N PRO A 134 -8.92 4.58 2.25
CA PRO A 134 -9.34 3.22 2.54
C PRO A 134 -8.75 2.25 1.51
N ARG A 135 -8.21 1.12 1.98
CA ARG A 135 -7.51 0.11 1.16
C ARG A 135 -6.21 0.62 0.49
N SER A 136 -5.52 1.57 1.10
CA SER A 136 -4.19 1.97 0.66
C SER A 136 -3.22 0.78 0.71
N VAL A 137 -2.50 0.52 -0.38
CA VAL A 137 -1.49 -0.54 -0.46
C VAL A 137 -0.10 -0.02 -0.13
N SER A 138 0.69 -0.82 0.60
CA SER A 138 2.11 -0.57 0.86
C SER A 138 2.96 -1.56 0.05
N VAL A 139 3.78 -1.06 -0.87
CA VAL A 139 4.67 -1.89 -1.71
C VAL A 139 6.12 -1.70 -1.31
N VAL A 140 6.83 -2.80 -1.03
CA VAL A 140 8.27 -2.80 -0.73
C VAL A 140 9.02 -3.40 -1.91
N ILE A 141 10.13 -2.77 -2.31
CA ILE A 141 10.97 -3.25 -3.42
C ILE A 141 12.42 -3.34 -2.96
N ASP A 142 13.11 -4.43 -3.29
CA ASP A 142 14.54 -4.57 -3.09
C ASP A 142 15.28 -4.40 -4.44
N PRO A 143 15.78 -3.19 -4.77
CA PRO A 143 16.46 -2.93 -6.04
C PRO A 143 17.83 -3.61 -6.15
N ILE A 144 18.34 -4.23 -5.06
CA ILE A 144 19.61 -4.98 -5.07
C ILE A 144 19.34 -6.45 -5.38
N GLN A 145 18.35 -7.06 -4.72
CA GLN A 145 17.99 -8.46 -4.92
C GLN A 145 17.14 -8.69 -6.18
N SER A 146 16.48 -7.64 -6.68
CA SER A 146 15.82 -7.64 -7.98
C SER A 146 16.84 -7.77 -9.13
N VAL A 147 17.01 -9.01 -9.63
CA VAL A 147 17.94 -9.36 -10.72
C VAL A 147 17.19 -9.91 -11.93
N ARG A 148 17.88 -10.07 -13.07
CA ARG A 148 17.26 -10.57 -14.32
C ARG A 148 16.50 -11.87 -14.05
N GLY A 149 15.16 -11.81 -14.17
CA GLY A 149 14.25 -12.96 -14.03
C GLY A 149 13.51 -13.06 -12.69
N LYS A 150 13.86 -12.25 -11.69
CA LYS A 150 13.15 -12.19 -10.41
C LYS A 150 13.14 -10.76 -9.87
N VAL A 151 11.94 -10.19 -9.77
CA VAL A 151 11.72 -8.92 -9.08
C VAL A 151 11.24 -9.24 -7.66
N VAL A 152 11.90 -8.64 -6.68
CA VAL A 152 11.57 -8.69 -5.26
C VAL A 152 11.59 -7.27 -4.74
#